data_AF-A0A3B9VWH0-F1
#
_entry.id   AF-A0A3B9VWH0-F1
#
_cell.length_a   1.000
_cell.length_b   1.000
_cell.length_c   1.000
_cell.angle_alpha   90.00
_cell.angle_beta   90.00
_cell.angle_gamma   90.00
#
_symmetry.space_group_name_H-M   'P 1'
#
loop_
_entity.id
_entity.type
_entity.pdbx_description
1 polymer ?
#
loop_
_entity_poly.entity_id
_entity_poly.type
_entity_poly.pdbx_seq_one_letter_code
_entity_poly.pdbx_strand_id
1 'polypeptide(L)'
;QPNLADEMGLLQERITSTKGHSITSMQAIYVPADDYTDPAPATTFAHLDATTELSREIASRGLYPAVDPLTSTSRILDPQYIGQDHYNTAVRVKQILQKNKELQDIIAILGVDELSEEDKIVVSRARRIQQFLSQNTYTAKQFTGVEGSTVTIKDTVEGFTAICDGDFDHVAEQAFFNIGGLDDVERQWAKIQEQTK
;
A
#
# COMPACT_ATOMS: atom_id res chain seq x y z
N GLN A 1 -12.58 -11.51 -28.52
CA GLN A 1 -13.84 -12.27 -28.74
C GLN A 1 -15.01 -11.29 -28.70
N PRO A 2 -15.97 -11.34 -29.64
CA PRO A 2 -17.08 -10.37 -29.70
C PRO A 2 -18.07 -10.50 -28.53
N ASN A 3 -18.11 -11.63 -27.84
CA ASN A 3 -19.00 -11.93 -26.71
C ASN A 3 -18.29 -11.88 -25.34
N LEU A 4 -17.07 -11.34 -25.28
CA LEU A 4 -16.24 -11.34 -24.07
C LEU A 4 -16.93 -10.66 -22.88
N ALA A 5 -17.60 -9.52 -23.12
CA ALA A 5 -18.28 -8.78 -22.08
C ALA A 5 -19.49 -9.53 -21.50
N ASP A 6 -20.29 -10.18 -22.34
CA ASP A 6 -21.46 -10.92 -21.90
C ASP A 6 -21.07 -12.16 -21.07
N GLU A 7 -20.05 -12.89 -21.51
CA GLU A 7 -19.53 -14.06 -20.79
C GLU A 7 -18.92 -13.67 -19.44
N MET A 8 -18.18 -12.57 -19.39
CA MET A 8 -17.64 -12.03 -18.13
C MET A 8 -18.75 -11.57 -17.20
N GLY A 9 -19.75 -10.84 -17.69
CA GLY A 9 -20.88 -10.38 -16.88
C GLY A 9 -21.63 -11.54 -16.22
N LEU A 10 -21.94 -12.60 -16.96
CA LEU A 10 -22.62 -13.78 -16.42
C LEU A 10 -21.85 -14.47 -15.29
N LEU A 11 -20.52 -14.42 -15.32
CA LEU A 11 -19.68 -14.97 -14.26
C LEU A 11 -19.63 -14.02 -13.05
N GLN A 12 -19.35 -12.74 -13.28
CA GLN A 12 -19.12 -11.75 -12.21
C GLN A 12 -20.40 -11.47 -11.41
N GLU A 13 -21.57 -11.38 -12.06
CA GLU A 13 -22.84 -11.10 -11.37
C GLU A 13 -23.27 -12.22 -10.40
N ARG A 14 -22.74 -13.43 -10.56
CA ARG A 14 -22.96 -14.53 -9.61
C ARG A 14 -22.12 -14.41 -8.35
N ILE A 15 -21.05 -13.63 -8.40
CA ILE A 15 -20.15 -13.35 -7.29
C ILE A 15 -20.67 -12.09 -6.59
N THR A 16 -21.66 -12.26 -5.72
CA THR A 16 -22.25 -11.13 -5.00
C THR A 16 -22.69 -11.54 -3.60
N SER A 17 -22.98 -10.54 -2.78
CA SER A 17 -23.55 -10.74 -1.45
C SER A 17 -25.08 -10.76 -1.53
N THR A 18 -25.69 -11.75 -0.91
CA THR A 18 -27.14 -11.90 -0.79
C THR A 18 -27.57 -11.85 0.68
N LYS A 19 -28.87 -11.84 0.97
CA LYS A 19 -29.38 -11.73 2.35
C LYS A 19 -28.84 -12.87 3.23
N GLY A 20 -27.86 -12.56 4.08
CA GLY A 20 -27.26 -13.49 5.05
C GLY A 20 -26.06 -14.30 4.54
N HIS A 21 -25.65 -14.16 3.28
CA HIS A 21 -24.53 -14.91 2.69
C HIS A 21 -23.69 -14.01 1.79
N SER A 22 -22.36 -14.08 1.90
CA SER A 22 -21.44 -13.35 1.02
C SER A 22 -20.47 -14.29 0.31
N ILE A 23 -20.21 -14.00 -0.96
CA ILE A 23 -19.08 -14.57 -1.69
C ILE A 23 -18.13 -13.41 -1.98
N THR A 24 -16.92 -13.47 -1.40
CA THR A 24 -15.84 -12.53 -1.71
C THR A 24 -14.86 -13.25 -2.64
N SER A 25 -14.70 -12.75 -3.86
CA SER A 25 -13.79 -13.31 -4.85
C SER A 25 -12.51 -12.48 -4.94
N MET A 26 -11.36 -13.13 -4.78
CA MET A 26 -10.07 -12.55 -5.13
C MET A 26 -9.62 -13.09 -6.48
N GLN A 27 -9.48 -12.19 -7.46
CA GLN A 27 -9.25 -12.56 -8.85
C GLN A 27 -7.87 -12.08 -9.28
N ALA A 28 -7.02 -13.03 -9.68
CA ALA A 28 -5.73 -12.72 -10.27
C ALA A 28 -5.91 -12.37 -11.74
N ILE A 29 -5.69 -11.10 -12.11
CA ILE A 29 -5.80 -10.61 -13.47
C ILE A 29 -4.38 -10.41 -14.00
N TYR A 30 -4.04 -11.12 -15.07
CA TYR A 30 -2.80 -10.90 -15.79
C TYR A 30 -3.01 -9.80 -16.83
N VAL A 31 -2.25 -8.71 -16.73
CA VAL A 31 -2.26 -7.61 -17.68
C VAL A 31 -1.19 -7.88 -18.74
N PRO A 32 -1.54 -8.16 -20.01
CA PRO A 32 -0.56 -8.42 -21.04
C PRO A 32 0.28 -7.17 -21.31
N ALA A 33 1.61 -7.31 -21.27
CA ALA A 33 2.55 -6.23 -21.57
C ALA A 33 2.35 -4.93 -20.77
N ASP A 34 1.78 -5.03 -19.55
CA ASP A 34 1.43 -3.90 -18.70
C ASP A 34 0.47 -2.87 -19.36
N ASP A 35 -0.30 -3.30 -20.37
CA ASP A 35 -1.30 -2.47 -21.08
C ASP A 35 -2.70 -2.62 -20.49
N TYR A 36 -3.09 -1.64 -19.66
CA TYR A 36 -4.42 -1.55 -19.05
C TYR A 36 -5.55 -1.18 -20.02
N THR A 37 -5.20 -0.76 -21.23
CA THR A 37 -6.18 -0.39 -22.27
C THR A 37 -6.64 -1.57 -23.10
N ASP A 38 -6.04 -2.76 -22.90
CA ASP A 38 -6.50 -3.98 -23.54
C ASP A 38 -7.97 -4.28 -23.16
N PRO A 39 -8.80 -4.72 -24.13
CA PRO A 39 -10.22 -4.97 -23.88
C PRO A 39 -10.52 -5.96 -22.76
N ALA A 40 -9.65 -6.95 -22.50
CA ALA A 40 -9.91 -7.97 -21.49
C ALA A 40 -9.77 -7.45 -20.04
N PRO A 41 -8.65 -6.80 -19.66
CA PRO A 41 -8.55 -6.08 -18.38
C PRO A 41 -9.63 -5.00 -18.24
N ALA A 42 -9.84 -4.17 -19.27
CA ALA A 42 -10.81 -3.07 -19.22
C ALA A 42 -12.24 -3.55 -18.90
N THR A 43 -12.68 -4.65 -19.53
CA THR A 43 -14.00 -5.23 -19.27
C THR A 43 -14.08 -5.85 -17.87
N THR A 44 -13.00 -6.47 -17.40
CA THR A 44 -12.97 -7.10 -16.07
C THR A 44 -13.01 -6.06 -14.96
N PHE A 45 -12.27 -4.95 -15.10
CA PHE A 45 -12.22 -3.89 -14.09
C PHE A 45 -13.57 -3.21 -13.85
N ALA A 46 -14.45 -3.18 -14.85
CA ALA A 46 -15.80 -2.62 -14.70
C ALA A 46 -16.66 -3.36 -13.66
N HIS A 47 -16.33 -4.62 -13.34
CA HIS A 47 -17.05 -5.44 -12.38
C HIS A 47 -16.36 -5.55 -11.02
N LEU A 48 -15.17 -4.95 -10.84
CA LEU A 48 -14.43 -5.08 -9.58
C LEU A 48 -14.76 -3.93 -8.63
N ASP A 49 -15.07 -4.27 -7.38
CA ASP A 49 -15.26 -3.28 -6.31
C ASP A 49 -13.93 -2.71 -5.78
N ALA A 50 -12.83 -3.43 -5.98
CA ALA A 50 -11.49 -2.98 -5.61
C ALA A 50 -10.43 -3.58 -6.53
N THR A 51 -9.37 -2.80 -6.77
CA THR A 51 -8.20 -3.21 -7.53
C THR A 51 -6.96 -3.11 -6.65
N THR A 52 -6.19 -4.19 -6.59
CA THR A 52 -4.88 -4.22 -5.93
C THR A 52 -3.83 -4.44 -6.99
N GLU A 53 -3.16 -3.37 -7.39
CA GLU A 53 -2.13 -3.41 -8.42
C GLU A 53 -0.78 -3.81 -7.83
N LEU A 54 -0.09 -4.73 -8.50
CA LEU A 54 1.25 -5.17 -8.11
C LEU A 54 2.28 -4.57 -9.05
N SER A 55 3.19 -3.75 -8.51
CA SER A 55 4.20 -3.02 -9.28
C SER A 55 5.56 -3.72 -9.25
N ARG A 56 6.15 -3.89 -10.44
CA ARG A 56 7.53 -4.39 -10.58
C ARG A 56 8.56 -3.42 -9.97
N GLU A 57 8.29 -2.12 -10.03
CA GLU A 57 9.16 -1.09 -9.45
C GLU A 57 9.21 -1.19 -7.92
N ILE A 58 8.07 -1.47 -7.28
CA ILE A 58 8.02 -1.68 -5.83
C ILE A 58 8.73 -2.99 -5.45
N ALA A 59 8.51 -4.05 -6.22
CA ALA A 59 9.18 -5.34 -6.01
C ALA A 59 10.70 -5.24 -6.16
N SER A 60 11.22 -4.46 -7.11
CA SER A 60 12.67 -4.31 -7.33
C SER A 60 13.38 -3.59 -6.16
N ARG A 61 12.62 -2.83 -5.37
CA ARG A 61 13.07 -2.21 -4.11
C ARG A 61 13.03 -3.16 -2.91
N GLY A 62 12.56 -4.40 -3.09
CA GLY A 62 12.44 -5.40 -2.03
C GLY A 62 11.24 -5.21 -1.09
N LEU A 63 10.29 -4.34 -1.45
CA LEU A 63 9.08 -4.08 -0.66
C LEU A 63 8.01 -5.13 -1.00
N TYR A 64 7.61 -5.92 -0.01
CA TYR A 64 6.60 -6.96 -0.15
C TYR A 64 5.50 -6.82 0.92
N PRO A 65 4.21 -6.95 0.57
CA PRO A 65 3.69 -7.19 -0.78
C PRO A 65 3.89 -5.97 -1.71
N ALA A 66 4.14 -6.20 -2.99
CA ALA A 66 4.52 -5.16 -3.95
C ALA A 66 3.32 -4.34 -4.47
N VAL A 67 2.43 -3.94 -3.56
CA VAL A 67 1.19 -3.22 -3.88
C VAL A 67 1.50 -1.75 -4.15
N ASP A 68 1.01 -1.22 -5.28
CA ASP A 68 1.06 0.23 -5.53
C ASP A 68 -0.12 0.94 -4.84
N PRO A 69 0.14 1.77 -3.81
CA PRO A 69 -0.92 2.41 -3.04
C PRO A 69 -1.61 3.57 -3.77
N LEU A 70 -0.99 4.13 -4.81
CA LEU A 70 -1.54 5.27 -5.57
C LEU A 70 -2.45 4.80 -6.69
N THR A 71 -2.11 3.70 -7.36
CA THR A 71 -2.91 3.15 -8.46
C THR A 71 -3.97 2.14 -7.99
N SER A 72 -3.77 1.51 -6.84
CA SER A 72 -4.79 0.65 -6.22
C SER A 72 -6.01 1.45 -5.75
N THR A 73 -7.20 0.92 -6.03
CA THR A 73 -8.47 1.59 -5.76
C THR A 73 -9.45 0.67 -5.02
N SER A 74 -10.41 1.29 -4.33
CA SER A 74 -11.52 0.57 -3.72
C SER A 74 -12.74 1.47 -3.68
N ARG A 75 -13.89 0.93 -4.08
CA ARG A 75 -15.19 1.61 -4.04
C ARG A 75 -15.66 1.92 -2.62
N ILE A 76 -15.25 1.10 -1.65
CA ILE A 76 -15.66 1.27 -0.24
C ILE A 76 -14.73 2.23 0.53
N LEU A 77 -13.73 2.84 -0.13
CA LEU A 77 -12.90 3.88 0.45
C LEU A 77 -13.69 5.21 0.52
N ASP A 78 -14.76 5.20 1.30
CA ASP A 78 -15.68 6.32 1.54
C ASP A 78 -16.04 6.36 3.03
N PRO A 79 -16.05 7.55 3.68
CA PRO A 79 -16.32 7.69 5.11
C PRO A 79 -17.64 7.04 5.56
N GLN A 80 -18.63 6.94 4.66
CA GLN A 80 -19.93 6.32 4.97
C GLN A 80 -19.82 4.82 5.25
N TYR A 81 -18.80 4.13 4.71
CA TYR A 81 -18.60 2.69 4.91
C TYR A 81 -17.53 2.39 5.95
N ILE A 82 -16.41 3.13 5.96
CA ILE A 82 -15.23 2.80 6.78
C ILE A 82 -15.01 3.73 7.97
N GLY A 83 -15.83 4.77 8.12
CA GLY A 83 -15.67 5.81 9.13
C GLY A 83 -14.66 6.89 8.75
N GLN A 84 -14.73 8.01 9.45
CA GLN A 84 -13.98 9.22 9.10
C GLN A 84 -12.46 9.07 9.34
N ASP A 85 -12.06 8.44 10.44
CA ASP A 85 -10.65 8.34 10.83
C ASP A 85 -9.84 7.47 9.87
N HIS A 86 -10.42 6.34 9.46
CA HIS A 86 -9.82 5.46 8.45
C HIS A 86 -9.70 6.18 7.11
N TYR A 87 -10.79 6.82 6.65
CA TYR A 87 -10.77 7.56 5.39
C TYR A 87 -9.73 8.69 5.39
N ASN A 88 -9.71 9.52 6.43
CA ASN A 88 -8.75 10.62 6.56
C ASN A 88 -7.31 10.13 6.54
N THR A 89 -7.02 9.05 7.27
CA THR A 89 -5.68 8.46 7.31
C THR A 89 -5.26 7.95 5.94
N ALA A 90 -6.12 7.21 5.25
CA ALA A 90 -5.84 6.72 3.90
C ALA A 90 -5.60 7.87 2.89
N VAL A 91 -6.40 8.94 2.95
CA VAL A 91 -6.24 10.12 2.10
C VAL A 91 -4.91 10.82 2.39
N ARG A 92 -4.55 11.02 3.66
CA ARG A 92 -3.27 11.64 4.05
C ARG A 92 -2.07 10.83 3.59
N VAL A 93 -2.11 9.51 3.75
CA VAL A 93 -1.07 8.60 3.24
C VAL A 93 -0.92 8.77 1.73
N LYS A 94 -2.02 8.75 0.97
CA LYS A 94 -1.97 8.95 -0.49
C LYS A 94 -1.43 10.34 -0.87
N GLN A 95 -1.80 11.40 -0.16
CA GLN A 95 -1.29 12.76 -0.39
C GLN A 95 0.23 12.86 -0.18
N ILE A 96 0.76 12.29 0.90
CA ILE A 96 2.20 12.28 1.18
C ILE A 96 2.95 11.51 0.10
N LEU A 97 2.45 10.34 -0.29
CA LEU A 97 3.07 9.52 -1.33
C LEU A 97 3.03 10.19 -2.71
N GLN A 98 1.91 10.84 -3.06
CA GLN A 98 1.76 11.60 -4.30
C GLN A 98 2.73 12.78 -4.33
N LYS A 99 2.81 13.57 -3.26
CA LYS A 99 3.74 14.69 -3.15
C LYS A 99 5.19 14.23 -3.25
N ASN A 100 5.55 13.12 -2.60
CA ASN A 100 6.88 12.53 -2.74
C ASN A 100 7.18 12.10 -4.18
N LYS A 101 6.21 11.53 -4.92
CA LYS A 101 6.38 11.19 -6.33
C LYS A 101 6.69 12.43 -7.19
N GLU A 102 5.99 13.54 -6.96
CA GLU A 102 6.27 14.82 -7.64
C GLU A 102 7.67 15.36 -7.30
N LEU A 103 8.12 15.18 -6.06
CA LEU A 103 9.45 15.62 -5.62
C LEU A 103 10.57 14.71 -6.14
N GLN A 104 10.31 13.47 -6.53
CA GLN A 104 11.34 12.55 -7.02
C GLN A 104 12.01 13.03 -8.31
N ASP A 105 11.27 13.66 -9.23
CA ASP A 105 11.84 14.22 -10.46
C ASP A 105 12.81 15.37 -10.14
N ILE A 106 12.45 16.21 -9.16
CA ILE A 106 13.29 17.30 -8.68
C ILE A 106 14.56 16.74 -8.01
N ILE A 107 14.39 15.74 -7.13
CA ILE A 107 15.50 15.07 -6.43
C ILE A 107 16.48 14.43 -7.42
N ALA A 108 15.98 13.83 -8.50
CA ALA A 108 16.80 13.17 -9.50
C ALA A 108 17.71 14.17 -10.27
N ILE A 109 17.29 15.44 -10.39
CA ILE A 109 18.02 16.47 -11.13
C ILE A 109 18.91 17.32 -10.19
N LEU A 110 18.35 17.77 -9.07
CA LEU A 110 18.98 18.75 -8.18
C LEU A 110 19.56 18.15 -6.89
N GLY A 111 19.08 16.97 -6.48
CA GLY A 111 19.41 16.36 -5.19
C GLY A 111 18.42 16.75 -4.08
N VAL A 112 18.49 16.02 -2.96
CA VAL A 112 17.57 16.21 -1.81
C VAL A 112 17.87 17.51 -1.04
N ASP A 113 19.12 17.97 -1.06
CA ASP A 113 19.55 19.14 -0.28
C ASP A 113 18.91 20.45 -0.75
N GLU A 114 18.52 20.51 -2.03
CA GLU A 114 17.89 21.65 -2.69
C GLU A 114 16.39 21.78 -2.40
N LEU A 115 15.79 20.80 -1.71
CA LEU A 115 14.39 20.88 -1.30
C LEU A 115 14.19 21.83 -0.12
N SER A 116 12.98 22.37 0.00
CA SER A 116 12.56 23.09 1.20
C SER A 116 12.58 22.15 2.42
N GLU A 117 12.72 22.70 3.63
CA GLU A 117 12.70 21.88 4.85
C GLU A 117 11.38 21.12 5.03
N GLU A 118 10.27 21.72 4.59
CA GLU A 118 8.96 21.06 4.57
C GLU A 118 8.92 19.88 3.59
N ASP A 119 9.43 20.06 2.37
CA ASP A 119 9.49 18.98 1.37
C ASP A 119 10.44 17.86 1.82
N LYS A 120 11.55 18.18 2.50
CA LYS A 120 12.45 17.17 3.09
C LYS A 120 11.71 16.31 4.13
N ILE A 121 10.88 16.92 4.98
CA ILE A 121 10.04 16.19 5.94
C ILE A 121 9.05 15.29 5.20
N VAL A 122 8.37 15.80 4.16
CA VAL A 122 7.43 15.01 3.35
C VAL A 122 8.11 13.80 2.72
N VAL A 123 9.29 13.98 2.11
CA VAL A 123 10.08 12.90 1.51
C VAL A 123 10.48 11.86 2.56
N SER A 124 10.94 12.32 3.72
CA SER A 124 11.32 11.44 4.84
C SER A 124 10.14 10.60 5.34
N ARG A 125 8.98 11.23 5.57
CA ARG A 125 7.74 10.54 5.95
C ARG A 125 7.25 9.59 4.86
N ALA A 126 7.31 10.00 3.60
CA ALA A 126 6.93 9.14 2.48
C ALA A 126 7.79 7.89 2.39
N ARG A 127 9.10 7.98 2.61
CA ARG A 127 9.99 6.81 2.67
C ARG A 127 9.61 5.87 3.81
N ARG A 128 9.32 6.40 5.00
CA ARG A 128 8.83 5.59 6.14
C ARG A 128 7.51 4.90 5.81
N ILE A 129 6.55 5.61 5.23
CA ILE A 129 5.27 5.04 4.79
C ILE A 129 5.48 3.93 3.77
N GLN A 130 6.34 4.13 2.77
CA GLN A 130 6.64 3.10 1.76
C GLN A 130 7.26 1.84 2.38
N GLN A 131 8.14 2.01 3.37
CA GLN A 131 8.70 0.89 4.13
C GLN A 131 7.62 0.22 4.99
N PHE A 132 6.79 0.98 5.68
CA PHE A 132 5.74 0.49 6.58
C PHE A 132 4.58 -0.21 5.86
N LEU A 133 4.40 0.07 4.57
CA LEU A 133 3.48 -0.69 3.72
C LEU A 133 4.00 -2.11 3.40
N SER A 134 5.29 -2.37 3.60
CA SER A 134 5.82 -3.74 3.55
C SER A 134 5.54 -4.48 4.85
N GLN A 135 5.19 -5.75 4.76
CA GLN A 135 4.81 -6.57 5.91
C GLN A 135 5.43 -7.96 5.82
N ASN A 136 5.90 -8.45 6.97
CA ASN A 136 6.29 -9.83 7.17
C ASN A 136 5.10 -10.77 7.04
N THR A 137 5.08 -11.59 5.98
CA THR A 137 4.02 -12.57 5.73
C THR A 137 4.38 -13.97 6.25
N TYR A 138 3.39 -14.72 6.71
CA TYR A 138 3.60 -16.09 7.22
C TYR A 138 4.19 -17.05 6.18
N THR A 139 3.87 -16.85 4.91
CA THR A 139 4.37 -17.66 3.78
C THR A 139 5.82 -17.32 3.43
N ALA A 140 6.27 -16.09 3.68
CA ALA A 140 7.63 -15.66 3.37
C ALA A 140 8.67 -16.10 4.42
N LYS A 141 8.25 -16.60 5.58
CA LYS A 141 9.14 -17.00 6.70
C LYS A 141 10.29 -17.91 6.26
N GLN A 142 10.05 -18.84 5.34
CA GLN A 142 11.08 -19.76 4.84
C GLN A 142 12.19 -19.05 4.05
N PHE A 143 11.90 -17.89 3.46
CA PHE A 143 12.83 -17.10 2.66
C PHE A 143 13.44 -15.96 3.46
N THR A 144 12.67 -15.33 4.34
CA THR A 144 13.10 -14.14 5.10
C THR A 144 13.68 -14.47 6.47
N GLY A 145 13.34 -15.62 7.05
CA GLY A 145 13.66 -15.96 8.44
C GLY A 145 12.88 -15.14 9.49
N VAL A 146 12.00 -14.23 9.05
CA VAL A 146 11.18 -13.38 9.92
C VAL A 146 9.80 -14.04 10.08
N GLU A 147 9.33 -14.18 11.32
CA GLU A 147 7.97 -14.67 11.60
C GLU A 147 6.94 -13.71 11.00
N GLY A 148 5.88 -14.25 10.40
CA GLY A 148 4.79 -13.44 9.89
C GLY A 148 3.99 -12.76 11.00
N SER A 149 3.40 -11.61 10.70
CA SER A 149 2.53 -10.87 11.62
C SER A 149 1.11 -10.72 11.07
N THR A 150 0.15 -10.51 11.96
CA THR A 150 -1.19 -10.04 11.62
C THR A 150 -1.39 -8.70 12.33
N VAL A 151 -1.78 -7.68 11.59
CA VAL A 151 -2.03 -6.33 12.11
C VAL A 151 -3.53 -6.06 12.04
N THR A 152 -4.14 -5.52 13.10
CA THR A 152 -5.56 -5.20 13.09
C THR A 152 -5.81 -3.90 12.35
N ILE A 153 -7.02 -3.71 11.81
CA ILE A 153 -7.39 -2.46 11.11
C ILE A 153 -7.18 -1.24 12.00
N LYS A 154 -7.50 -1.38 13.30
CA LYS A 154 -7.31 -0.32 14.29
C LYS A 154 -5.83 0.07 14.39
N ASP A 155 -4.96 -0.91 14.59
CA ASP A 155 -3.52 -0.67 14.74
C ASP A 155 -2.91 -0.13 13.43
N THR A 156 -3.42 -0.55 12.27
CA THR A 156 -3.03 0.01 10.97
C THR A 156 -3.40 1.49 10.88
N VAL A 157 -4.64 1.86 11.19
CA VAL A 157 -5.09 3.26 11.13
C VAL A 157 -4.27 4.10 12.10
N GLU A 158 -4.18 3.71 13.38
CA GLU A 158 -3.40 4.44 14.39
C GLU A 158 -1.92 4.55 14.00
N GLY A 159 -1.35 3.48 13.44
CA GLY A 159 0.04 3.43 12.98
C GLY A 159 0.33 4.43 11.86
N PHE A 160 -0.49 4.42 10.81
CA PHE A 160 -0.33 5.37 9.70
C PHE A 160 -0.66 6.81 10.13
N THR A 161 -1.65 7.02 11.01
CA THR A 161 -1.94 8.37 11.54
C THR A 161 -0.72 8.95 12.26
N ALA A 162 -0.09 8.19 13.16
CA ALA A 162 1.08 8.65 13.92
C ALA A 162 2.28 8.98 13.01
N ILE A 163 2.52 8.19 11.97
CA ILE A 163 3.55 8.48 10.96
C ILE A 163 3.20 9.77 10.17
N CYS A 164 1.93 9.94 9.81
CA CYS A 164 1.47 11.15 9.11
C CYS A 164 1.56 12.41 9.99
N ASP A 165 1.35 12.29 11.29
CA ASP A 165 1.43 13.40 12.26
C ASP A 165 2.88 13.77 12.59
N GLY A 166 3.81 12.83 12.47
CA GLY A 166 5.24 13.05 12.67
C GLY A 166 5.79 12.50 13.98
N ASP A 167 4.99 11.74 14.71
CA ASP A 167 5.39 11.16 16.00
C ASP A 167 6.65 10.28 15.86
N PHE A 168 6.82 9.67 14.68
CA PHE A 168 7.94 8.80 14.35
C PHE A 168 9.02 9.46 13.47
N ASP A 169 9.05 10.80 13.36
CA ASP A 169 10.05 11.50 12.53
C ASP A 169 11.49 11.32 13.01
N HIS A 170 11.66 10.94 14.28
CA HIS A 170 12.95 10.64 14.89
C HIS A 170 13.45 9.21 14.60
N VAL A 171 12.57 8.34 14.08
CA VAL A 171 12.89 6.93 13.79
C VAL A 171 13.46 6.79 12.39
N ALA A 172 14.52 6.00 12.24
CA ALA A 172 15.12 5.74 10.93
C ALA A 172 14.23 4.87 10.05
N GLU A 173 14.26 5.11 8.73
CA GLU A 173 13.41 4.42 7.75
C GLU A 173 13.59 2.89 7.75
N GLN A 174 14.77 2.39 8.11
CA GLN A 174 15.07 0.95 8.18
C GLN A 174 14.28 0.24 9.28
N ALA A 175 13.80 0.95 10.30
CA ALA A 175 13.01 0.36 11.37
C ALA A 175 11.60 -0.03 10.91
N PHE A 176 11.13 0.53 9.80
CA PHE A 176 9.79 0.29 9.23
C PHE A 176 9.76 -0.85 8.22
N PHE A 177 10.91 -1.42 7.87
CA PHE A 177 10.99 -2.41 6.81
C PHE A 177 10.59 -3.82 7.29
N ASN A 178 9.63 -4.44 6.58
CA ASN A 178 9.21 -5.83 6.76
C ASN A 178 8.81 -6.18 8.20
N ILE A 179 7.98 -5.33 8.81
CA ILE A 179 7.47 -5.48 10.17
C ILE A 179 5.93 -5.47 10.19
N GLY A 180 5.32 -5.75 11.35
CA GLY A 180 3.88 -5.70 11.52
C GLY A 180 3.39 -4.32 11.95
N GLY A 181 3.21 -4.14 13.26
CA GLY A 181 2.69 -2.90 13.84
C GLY A 181 3.77 -1.94 14.34
N LEU A 182 3.36 -0.80 14.91
CA LEU A 182 4.30 0.17 15.49
C LEU A 182 5.16 -0.41 16.62
N ASP A 183 4.63 -1.36 17.40
CA ASP A 183 5.39 -2.07 18.43
C ASP A 183 6.63 -2.78 17.86
N ASP A 184 6.55 -3.27 16.61
CA ASP A 184 7.70 -3.86 15.93
C ASP A 184 8.70 -2.79 15.48
N VAL A 185 8.21 -1.64 15.02
CA VAL A 185 9.04 -0.48 14.64
C VAL A 185 9.87 -0.02 15.83
N GLU A 186 9.25 0.17 16.99
CA GLU A 186 9.96 0.62 18.20
C GLU A 186 11.02 -0.38 18.65
N ARG A 187 10.68 -1.68 18.63
CA ARG A 187 11.64 -2.76 18.96
C ARG A 187 12.80 -2.81 17.99
N GLN A 188 12.54 -2.63 16.70
CA GLN A 188 13.58 -2.61 15.68
C GLN A 188 14.44 -1.35 15.80
N TRP A 189 13.84 -0.21 16.09
CA TRP A 189 14.55 1.04 16.32
C TRP A 189 15.50 0.96 17.51
N ALA A 190 15.05 0.39 18.62
CA ALA A 190 15.89 0.16 19.79
C ALA A 190 17.14 -0.68 19.45
N LYS A 191 16.98 -1.76 18.67
CA LYS A 191 18.10 -2.59 18.21
C LYS A 191 19.08 -1.84 17.33
N ILE A 192 18.58 -1.01 16.40
CA ILE A 192 19.43 -0.19 15.52
C ILE A 192 20.25 0.80 16.36
N GLN A 193 19.62 1.43 17.35
CA GLN A 193 20.29 2.35 18.27
C GLN A 193 21.36 1.65 19.11
N GLU A 194 21.14 0.43 19.56
CA GLU A 194 22.14 -0.37 20.30
C GLU A 194 23.33 -0.74 19.42
N GLN A 195 23.11 -1.07 18.15
CA GLN A 195 24.18 -1.46 17.21
C GLN A 195 25.02 -0.29 16.70
N THR A 196 24.48 0.93 16.78
CA THR A 196 25.15 2.15 16.32
C THR A 196 25.98 2.82 17.42
N LYS A 197 25.86 2.37 18.67
CA LYS A 197 26.69 2.79 19.81
C LYS A 197 27.97 1.98 19.90
#